data_AF-A0A520KNF5-F1
#
_entry.id   AF-A0A520KNF5-F1
#
_cell.length_a   1.000
_cell.length_b   1.000
_cell.length_c   1.000
_cell.angle_alpha   90.00
_cell.angle_beta   90.00
_cell.angle_gamma   90.00
#
_symmetry.space_group_name_H-M   'P 1'
#
loop_
_entity.id
_entity.type
_entity.pdbx_description
1 polymer ?
#
loop_
_entity_poly.entity_id
_entity_poly.type
_entity_poly.pdbx_seq_one_letter_code
_entity_poly.pdbx_strand_id
1 'polypeptide(L)'
;MHADEILPILAFSEMIGLISIDEGDAKLTESGINFLKQGHTGRAKYVRDKLMELKVFNEILNELKKKGSLEKEDVMEIIASKGGFCYCGSLEEAFNCLIHWGVYSGLIEYDREENLIRLGEVNSR
;
A
#
# COMPACT_ATOMS: atom_id res chain seq x y z
N MET A 1 6.19 20.88 4.38
CA MET A 1 5.30 19.85 3.83
C MET A 1 4.68 20.44 2.58
N HIS A 2 5.06 19.93 1.42
CA HIS A 2 4.56 20.40 0.12
C HIS A 2 3.28 19.62 -0.22
N ALA A 3 2.35 20.22 -0.99
CA ALA A 3 1.10 19.57 -1.37
C ALA A 3 1.33 18.21 -2.03
N ASP A 4 2.40 18.11 -2.82
CA ASP A 4 2.83 16.90 -3.51
C ASP A 4 3.17 15.73 -2.57
N GLU A 5 3.53 16.01 -1.31
CA GLU A 5 3.81 14.99 -0.29
C GLU A 5 2.52 14.45 0.36
N ILE A 6 1.46 15.26 0.40
CA ILE A 6 0.19 14.93 1.08
C ILE A 6 -0.75 14.18 0.15
N LEU A 7 -0.78 14.55 -1.14
CA LEU A 7 -1.71 13.99 -2.12
C LEU A 7 -1.66 12.45 -2.21
N PRO A 8 -0.48 11.79 -2.25
CA PRO A 8 -0.43 10.33 -2.29
C PRO A 8 -1.00 9.67 -1.01
N ILE A 9 -0.83 10.32 0.14
CA ILE A 9 -1.35 9.83 1.43
C ILE A 9 -2.86 9.96 1.46
N LEU A 10 -3.41 11.07 0.95
CA LEU A 10 -4.86 11.26 0.83
C LEU A 10 -5.47 10.27 -0.16
N ALA A 11 -4.86 10.10 -1.34
CA ALA A 11 -5.33 9.16 -2.36
C ALA A 11 -5.38 7.73 -1.81
N PHE A 12 -4.34 7.29 -1.08
CA PHE A 12 -4.38 5.99 -0.43
C PHE A 12 -5.46 5.94 0.66
N SER A 13 -5.54 6.95 1.53
CA SER A 13 -6.51 6.99 2.63
C SER A 13 -7.95 6.91 2.13
N GLU A 14 -8.25 7.54 0.99
CA GLU A 14 -9.54 7.43 0.31
C GLU A 14 -9.74 6.03 -0.28
N MET A 15 -8.73 5.51 -0.99
CA MET A 15 -8.76 4.17 -1.59
C MET A 15 -9.03 3.06 -0.57
N ILE A 16 -8.53 3.18 0.67
CA ILE A 16 -8.78 2.22 1.76
C ILE A 16 -9.97 2.61 2.66
N GLY A 17 -10.73 3.63 2.27
CA GLY A 17 -12.00 4.03 2.89
C GLY A 17 -11.87 4.71 4.24
N LEU A 18 -10.72 5.29 4.60
CA LEU A 18 -10.53 6.05 5.83
C LEU A 18 -11.08 7.48 5.70
N ILE A 19 -11.04 8.03 4.49
CA ILE A 19 -11.60 9.35 4.17
C ILE A 19 -12.50 9.24 2.94
N SER A 20 -13.34 10.25 2.75
CA SER A 20 -14.04 10.54 1.50
C SER A 20 -13.67 11.95 1.06
N ILE A 21 -13.41 12.15 -0.22
CA ILE A 21 -13.18 13.48 -0.80
C ILE A 21 -14.42 13.89 -1.58
N ASP A 22 -14.94 15.08 -1.26
CA ASP A 22 -16.10 15.67 -1.93
C ASP A 22 -15.78 17.14 -2.21
N GLU A 23 -15.80 17.53 -3.49
CA GLU A 23 -15.44 18.89 -3.96
C GLU A 23 -14.11 19.46 -3.40
N GLY A 24 -13.13 18.59 -3.13
CA GLY A 24 -11.83 18.97 -2.57
C GLY A 24 -11.76 18.98 -1.04
N ASP A 25 -12.88 18.77 -0.37
CA ASP A 25 -12.94 18.61 1.08
C ASP A 25 -12.77 17.15 1.49
N ALA A 26 -11.73 16.87 2.26
CA ALA A 26 -11.52 15.55 2.86
C ALA A 26 -12.27 15.41 4.20
N LYS A 27 -13.08 14.37 4.34
CA LYS A 27 -13.83 14.04 5.57
C LYS A 27 -13.47 12.64 6.05
N LEU A 28 -13.33 12.46 7.36
CA LEU A 28 -13.16 11.12 7.94
C LEU A 28 -14.45 10.31 7.78
N THR A 29 -14.29 9.05 7.37
CA THR A 29 -15.39 8.07 7.42
C THR A 29 -15.51 7.47 8.82
N GLU A 30 -16.55 6.66 9.06
CA GLU A 30 -16.65 5.87 10.28
C GLU A 30 -15.45 4.92 10.46
N SER A 31 -14.98 4.30 9.38
CA SER A 31 -13.77 3.48 9.37
C SER A 31 -12.54 4.30 9.73
N GLY A 32 -12.43 5.54 9.22
CA GLY A 32 -11.38 6.51 9.60
C GLY A 32 -11.36 6.80 11.08
N ILE A 33 -12.52 7.11 11.67
CA ILE A 33 -12.66 7.36 13.10
C ILE A 33 -12.28 6.13 13.92
N ASN A 34 -12.71 4.94 13.50
CA ASN A 34 -12.39 3.69 14.18
C ASN A 34 -10.90 3.34 14.07
N PHE A 35 -10.27 3.60 12.92
CA PHE A 35 -8.84 3.42 12.70
C PHE A 35 -8.00 4.27 13.65
N LEU A 36 -8.40 5.52 13.89
CA LEU A 36 -7.70 6.41 14.82
C LEU A 36 -7.75 5.91 16.27
N LYS A 37 -8.81 5.19 16.67
CA LYS A 37 -8.92 4.58 18.01
C LYS A 37 -8.03 3.35 18.19
N GLN A 38 -7.54 2.75 17.10
CA GLN A 38 -6.66 1.58 17.17
C GLN A 38 -5.23 1.96 17.57
N GLY A 39 -4.55 1.04 18.26
CA GLY A 39 -3.10 1.08 18.43
C GLY A 39 -2.35 0.74 17.14
N HIS A 40 -1.01 0.85 17.17
CA HIS A 40 -0.15 0.61 16.01
C HIS A 40 -0.45 -0.71 15.29
N THR A 41 -0.51 -1.83 16.02
CA THR A 41 -0.81 -3.16 15.47
C THR A 41 -2.19 -3.22 14.81
N GLY A 42 -3.21 -2.61 15.41
CA GLY A 42 -4.57 -2.59 14.86
C GLY A 42 -4.66 -1.78 13.56
N ARG A 43 -3.90 -0.69 13.46
CA ARG A 43 -3.79 0.12 12.23
C ARG A 43 -3.06 -0.62 11.12
N ALA A 44 -1.92 -1.26 11.44
CA ALA A 44 -1.18 -2.09 10.49
C ALA A 44 -2.03 -3.25 9.96
N LYS A 45 -2.81 -3.90 10.85
CA LYS A 45 -3.77 -4.94 10.47
C LYS A 45 -4.87 -4.40 9.54
N TYR A 46 -5.48 -3.25 9.85
CA TYR A 46 -6.48 -2.65 8.96
C TYR A 46 -5.93 -2.41 7.56
N VAL A 47 -4.72 -1.82 7.46
CA VAL A 47 -4.06 -1.59 6.18
C VAL A 47 -3.78 -2.92 5.46
N ARG A 48 -3.28 -3.92 6.17
CA ARG A 48 -3.07 -5.28 5.63
C ARG A 48 -4.34 -5.85 5.01
N ASP A 49 -5.43 -5.83 5.77
CA ASP A 49 -6.71 -6.38 5.34
C ASP A 49 -7.20 -5.66 4.07
N LYS A 50 -7.03 -4.34 3.99
CA LYS A 50 -7.35 -3.55 2.79
C LYS A 50 -6.43 -3.80 1.60
N LEU A 51 -5.13 -3.96 1.80
CA LEU A 51 -4.21 -4.30 0.71
C LEU A 51 -4.53 -5.69 0.12
N MET A 52 -4.93 -6.66 0.95
CA MET A 52 -5.33 -8.00 0.49
C MET A 52 -6.63 -8.00 -0.33
N GLU A 53 -7.45 -6.95 -0.28
CA GLU A 53 -8.62 -6.78 -1.16
C GLU A 53 -8.20 -6.34 -2.58
N LEU A 54 -6.96 -5.87 -2.78
CA LEU A 54 -6.49 -5.28 -4.04
C LEU A 54 -5.89 -6.33 -4.97
N LYS A 55 -6.36 -6.35 -6.23
CA LYS A 55 -5.89 -7.29 -7.26
C LYS A 55 -4.39 -7.15 -7.54
N VAL A 56 -3.88 -5.92 -7.62
CA VAL A 56 -2.45 -5.65 -7.86
C VAL A 56 -1.58 -6.21 -6.75
N PHE A 57 -2.00 -6.06 -5.49
CA PHE A 57 -1.24 -6.54 -4.34
C PHE A 57 -1.28 -8.08 -4.24
N ASN A 58 -2.44 -8.68 -4.52
CA ASN A 58 -2.58 -10.14 -4.56
C ASN A 58 -1.69 -10.79 -5.64
N GLU A 59 -1.56 -10.16 -6.82
CA GLU A 59 -0.66 -10.65 -7.87
C GLU A 59 0.80 -10.64 -7.39
N ILE A 60 1.25 -9.54 -6.79
CA ILE A 60 2.61 -9.41 -6.23
C ILE A 60 2.86 -10.50 -5.18
N LEU A 61 1.94 -10.71 -4.25
CA LEU A 61 2.08 -11.74 -3.23
C LEU A 61 2.13 -13.16 -3.83
N ASN A 62 1.37 -13.41 -4.89
CA ASN A 62 1.40 -14.70 -5.58
C ASN A 62 2.73 -14.93 -6.31
N GLU A 63 3.26 -13.91 -6.98
CA GLU A 63 4.57 -14.00 -7.63
C GLU A 63 5.71 -14.15 -6.62
N LEU A 64 5.66 -13.43 -5.50
CA LEU A 64 6.60 -13.61 -4.39
C LEU A 64 6.57 -15.03 -3.80
N LYS A 65 5.39 -15.64 -3.66
CA LYS A 65 5.27 -17.04 -3.22
C LYS A 65 5.89 -18.04 -4.19
N LYS A 66 5.89 -17.73 -5.50
CA LYS A 66 6.46 -18.61 -6.53
C LYS A 66 7.97 -18.44 -6.66
N LYS A 67 8.46 -17.20 -6.68
CA LYS A 67 9.86 -16.85 -6.98
C LYS A 67 10.72 -16.65 -5.73
N GLY A 68 10.11 -16.44 -4.56
CA GLY A 68 10.79 -16.13 -3.30
C GLY A 68 11.17 -14.65 -3.14
N SER A 69 11.50 -13.98 -4.24
CA SER A 69 11.72 -12.53 -4.30
C SER A 69 11.32 -11.97 -5.66
N LEU A 70 11.09 -10.65 -5.69
CA LEU A 70 10.89 -9.87 -6.91
C LEU A 70 11.87 -8.70 -6.93
N GLU A 71 12.34 -8.34 -8.12
CA GLU A 71 13.04 -7.06 -8.33
C GLU A 71 12.03 -5.92 -8.42
N LYS A 72 12.52 -4.68 -8.33
CA LYS A 72 11.69 -3.48 -8.50
C LYS A 72 10.94 -3.50 -9.83
N GLU A 73 11.63 -3.89 -10.90
CA GLU A 73 11.12 -3.95 -12.27
C GLU A 73 9.97 -4.94 -12.41
N ASP A 74 10.06 -6.13 -11.79
CA ASP A 74 8.94 -7.10 -11.76
C ASP A 74 7.69 -6.48 -11.13
N VAL A 75 7.84 -5.78 -10.00
CA VAL A 75 6.72 -5.16 -9.29
C VAL A 75 6.12 -4.01 -10.11
N MET A 76 6.97 -3.19 -10.73
CA MET A 76 6.52 -2.10 -11.62
C MET A 76 5.76 -2.64 -12.83
N GLU A 77 6.19 -3.74 -13.44
CA GLU A 77 5.46 -4.40 -14.53
C GLU A 77 4.07 -4.88 -14.07
N ILE A 78 3.98 -5.48 -12.88
CA ILE A 78 2.70 -5.89 -12.30
C ILE A 78 1.80 -4.68 -12.08
N ILE A 79 2.29 -3.60 -11.47
CA ILE A 79 1.52 -2.37 -11.24
C ILE A 79 0.98 -1.82 -12.57
N ALA A 80 1.83 -1.70 -13.58
CA ALA A 80 1.45 -1.22 -14.90
C ALA A 80 0.36 -2.12 -15.53
N SER A 81 0.53 -3.44 -15.46
CA SER A 81 -0.43 -4.41 -16.02
C SER A 81 -1.82 -4.37 -15.37
N LYS A 82 -1.92 -3.87 -14.13
CA LYS A 82 -3.18 -3.77 -13.36
C LYS A 82 -3.79 -2.37 -13.37
N GLY A 83 -3.20 -1.43 -14.11
CA GLY A 83 -3.72 -0.07 -14.26
C GLY A 83 -3.26 0.91 -13.17
N GLY A 84 -2.18 0.61 -12.45
CA GLY A 84 -1.57 1.50 -11.46
C GLY A 84 -1.92 1.17 -10.00
N PHE A 85 -1.54 2.09 -9.11
CA PHE A 85 -1.81 2.04 -7.66
C PHE A 85 -1.96 3.47 -7.12
N CYS A 86 -2.88 3.70 -6.18
CA CYS A 86 -3.12 5.00 -5.51
C CYS A 86 -3.33 6.21 -6.41
N TYR A 87 -3.76 6.03 -7.66
CA TYR A 87 -3.90 7.12 -8.64
C TYR A 87 -2.62 7.98 -8.77
N CYS A 88 -1.45 7.38 -8.55
CA CYS A 88 -0.17 8.10 -8.64
C CYS A 88 0.12 8.60 -10.06
N GLY A 89 0.84 9.72 -10.17
CA GLY A 89 1.14 10.38 -11.44
C GLY A 89 2.23 9.69 -12.25
N SER A 90 3.05 8.84 -11.61
CA SER A 90 4.06 8.02 -12.26
C SER A 90 4.11 6.59 -11.70
N LEU A 91 4.68 5.66 -12.47
CA LEU A 91 4.88 4.28 -12.04
C LEU A 91 5.86 4.18 -10.86
N GLU A 92 6.83 5.09 -10.79
CA GLU A 92 7.79 5.21 -9.69
C GLU A 92 7.08 5.60 -8.39
N GLU A 93 6.18 6.59 -8.44
CA GLU A 93 5.36 6.98 -7.29
C GLU A 93 4.43 5.84 -6.85
N ALA A 94 3.81 5.14 -7.81
CA ALA A 94 2.96 3.99 -7.53
C ALA A 94 3.74 2.87 -6.83
N PHE A 95 4.96 2.56 -7.31
CA PHE A 95 5.88 1.62 -6.69
C PHE A 95 6.21 2.05 -5.25
N ASN A 96 6.68 3.28 -5.07
CA ASN A 96 7.07 3.79 -3.75
C ASN A 96 5.89 3.76 -2.75
N CYS A 97 4.69 4.11 -3.21
CA CYS A 97 3.48 4.04 -2.40
C CYS A 97 3.14 2.59 -2.01
N LEU A 98 3.19 1.66 -2.99
CA LEU A 98 2.90 0.25 -2.76
C LEU A 98 3.90 -0.38 -1.78
N ILE A 99 5.20 -0.12 -1.96
CA ILE A 99 6.25 -0.62 -1.08
C ILE A 99 6.07 -0.08 0.34
N HIS A 100 5.83 1.23 0.49
CA HIS A 100 5.62 1.84 1.80
C HIS A 100 4.47 1.16 2.55
N TRP A 101 3.30 1.04 1.94
CA TRP A 101 2.14 0.45 2.60
C TRP A 101 2.27 -1.07 2.79
N GLY A 102 2.92 -1.75 1.85
CA GLY A 102 3.24 -3.16 1.95
C GLY A 102 4.12 -3.47 3.15
N VAL A 103 5.21 -2.71 3.34
CA VAL A 103 6.11 -2.83 4.50
C VAL A 103 5.39 -2.43 5.78
N TYR A 104 4.66 -1.31 5.79
CA TYR A 104 3.88 -0.87 6.96
C TYR A 104 2.90 -1.95 7.44
N SER A 105 2.25 -2.66 6.51
CA SER A 105 1.31 -3.74 6.81
C SER A 105 1.98 -5.05 7.24
N GLY A 106 3.29 -5.19 7.03
CA GLY A 106 4.06 -6.41 7.23
C GLY A 106 3.75 -7.53 6.22
N LEU A 107 3.14 -7.22 5.06
CA LEU A 107 2.90 -8.20 4.00
C LEU A 107 4.17 -8.49 3.18
N ILE A 108 5.04 -7.50 3.06
CA ILE A 108 6.29 -7.58 2.32
C ILE A 108 7.41 -6.95 3.13
N GLU A 109 8.63 -7.36 2.80
CA GLU A 109 9.87 -6.71 3.19
C GLU A 109 10.53 -6.17 1.92
N TYR A 110 11.25 -5.05 2.06
CA TYR A 110 11.97 -4.44 0.94
C TYR A 110 13.42 -4.16 1.35
N ASP A 111 14.33 -4.86 0.70
CA ASP A 111 15.77 -4.63 0.80
C ASP A 111 16.17 -3.52 -0.17
N ARG A 112 16.60 -2.39 0.39
CA ARG A 112 16.99 -1.21 -0.41
C ARG A 112 18.38 -1.32 -1.00
N GLU A 113 19.25 -2.16 -0.45
CA GLU A 113 20.60 -2.34 -0.95
C GLU A 113 20.56 -3.22 -2.21
N GLU A 114 19.78 -4.30 -2.14
CA GLU A 114 19.64 -5.26 -3.24
C GLU A 114 18.46 -4.96 -4.18
N ASN A 115 17.61 -3.98 -3.86
CA ASN A 115 16.35 -3.69 -4.56
C ASN A 115 15.41 -4.90 -4.67
N LEU A 116 15.39 -5.74 -3.64
CA LEU A 116 14.59 -6.97 -3.62
C LEU A 116 13.38 -6.84 -2.69
N ILE A 117 12.23 -7.26 -3.20
CA ILE A 117 11.00 -7.41 -2.44
C ILE A 117 10.86 -8.88 -2.04
N ARG A 118 10.51 -9.13 -0.77
CA ARG A 118 10.27 -10.47 -0.21
C ARG A 118 8.94 -10.50 0.53
N LEU A 119 8.42 -11.70 0.81
CA LEU A 119 7.30 -11.85 1.74
C LEU A 119 7.73 -11.41 3.14
N GLY A 120 6.90 -10.62 3.81
CA GLY A 120 7.15 -10.21 5.18
C GLY A 120 6.78 -11.30 6.17
N GLU A 121 7.43 -11.28 7.33
CA GLU A 121 7.02 -12.13 8.45
C GLU A 121 5.72 -11.60 9.07
N VAL A 122 4.58 -12.23 8.71
CA VAL A 122 3.28 -11.91 9.31
C VAL A 122 3.28 -12.36 10.77
N ASN A 123 3.76 -11.49 11.67
CA ASN A 123 3.65 -11.66 13.10
C ASN A 123 2.16 -11.72 13.47
N SER A 124 1.66 -12.94 13.63
CA SER A 124 0.34 -13.25 14.14
C SER A 124 0.44 -13.21 15.67
N ARG A 125 0.40 -12.00 16.24
CA ARG A 125 0.25 -11.79 17.69
C ARG A 125 -0.95 -10.89 17.94
#